data_AF-A0A959IL60-F1
#
_entry.id   AF-A0A959IL60-F1
#
_cell.length_a   1.000
_cell.length_b   1.000
_cell.length_c   1.000
_cell.angle_alpha   90.00
_cell.angle_beta   90.00
_cell.angle_gamma   90.00
#
_symmetry.space_group_name_H-M   'P 1'
#
loop_
_entity.id
_entity.type
_entity.pdbx_description
1 polymer ?
#
loop_
_entity_poly.entity_id
_entity_poly.type
_entity_poly.pdbx_seq_one_letter_code
_entity_poly.pdbx_strand_id
1 'polypeptide(L)' 'MEHLINAIYVYCTDFIINLANIFDLSYYEINTLLFCMLYPLLTVGLTAVYLIQLKRLKKIRTERKINH' A
#
# COMPACT_ATOMS: atom_id res chain seq x y z
N MET A 1 16.04 5.04 20.70
CA MET A 1 15.50 5.07 19.32
C MET A 1 16.25 4.13 18.38
N GLU A 2 17.58 4.08 18.44
CA GLU A 2 18.39 3.23 17.55
C GLU A 2 18.02 1.74 17.58
N HIS A 3 17.77 1.18 18.78
CA HIS A 3 17.34 -0.23 18.89
C HIS A 3 16.01 -0.53 18.20
N LEU A 4 15.06 0.42 18.21
CA LEU A 4 13.76 0.24 17.54
C LEU A 4 13.94 0.27 16.02
N ILE A 5 14.72 1.22 15.50
CA ILE A 5 15.02 1.33 14.07
C ILE A 5 15.71 0.04 13.58
N ASN A 6 16.70 -0.44 14.33
CA ASN A 6 17.41 -1.67 13.99
C ASN A 6 16.47 -2.89 14.04
N ALA A 7 15.60 -2.99 15.05
CA ALA A 7 14.65 -4.10 15.14
C ALA A 7 13.68 -4.13 13.96
N ILE A 8 13.14 -2.97 13.56
CA ILE A 8 12.26 -2.84 12.40
C ILE A 8 13.02 -3.20 11.12
N TYR A 9 14.24 -2.66 10.95
CA TYR A 9 15.06 -2.95 9.77
C TYR A 9 15.37 -4.44 9.62
N VAL A 10 15.78 -5.10 10.70
CA VAL A 10 16.07 -6.55 10.70
C VAL A 10 14.80 -7.33 10.37
N TYR A 11 13.68 -7.04 11.04
CA TYR A 11 12.42 -7.74 10.79
C TYR A 11 11.94 -7.57 9.35
N CYS A 12 11.99 -6.36 8.81
CA CYS A 12 11.64 -6.11 7.41
C CYS A 12 12.57 -6.85 6.45
N THR A 13 13.88 -6.86 6.72
CA THR A 13 14.85 -7.54 5.86
C THR A 13 14.63 -9.06 5.87
N ASP A 14 14.43 -9.65 7.06
CA ASP A 14 14.14 -11.08 7.20
C ASP A 14 12.83 -11.46 6.51
N PHE A 15 11.81 -10.60 6.57
CA PHE A 15 10.58 -10.79 5.83
C PHE A 15 10.81 -10.86 4.32
N ILE A 16 11.59 -9.93 3.75
CA ILE A 16 11.93 -9.94 2.32
C ILE A 16 12.70 -11.19 1.95
N ILE A 17 13.69 -11.59 2.76
CA ILE A 17 14.49 -12.80 2.51
C ILE A 17 13.62 -14.05 2.53
N ASN A 18 12.71 -14.17 3.51
CA ASN A 18 11.80 -15.31 3.57
C ASN A 18 10.84 -15.35 2.39
N LEU A 19 10.33 -14.20 1.93
CA LEU A 19 9.56 -14.13 0.70
C LEU A 19 10.38 -14.57 -0.51
N ALA A 20 11.62 -14.08 -0.63
CA ALA A 20 12.54 -14.45 -1.70
C ALA A 20 12.73 -15.98 -1.76
N ASN A 21 12.94 -16.61 -0.60
CA ASN A 21 13.06 -18.07 -0.49
C ASN A 21 11.77 -18.82 -0.87
N ILE A 22 10.59 -18.31 -0.47
CA ILE A 22 9.29 -18.95 -0.79
C ILE A 22 9.01 -18.89 -2.29
N PHE A 23 9.35 -17.77 -2.94
CA PHE A 23 9.09 -17.55 -4.36
C PHE A 23 10.24 -18.01 -5.26
N ASP A 24 11.33 -18.54 -4.69
CA ASP A 24 12.57 -18.90 -5.39
C ASP A 24 13.12 -17.73 -6.25
N LEU A 25 13.06 -16.53 -5.68
CA LEU A 25 13.52 -15.28 -6.29
C LEU A 25 14.67 -14.70 -5.49
N SER A 26 15.45 -13.81 -6.09
CA SER A 26 16.47 -13.06 -5.36
C SER A 26 15.85 -11.95 -4.49
N TYR A 27 16.57 -11.58 -3.42
CA TYR A 27 16.24 -10.43 -2.56
C TYR A 27 16.00 -9.14 -3.37
N TYR A 28 16.78 -8.92 -4.42
CA TYR A 28 16.67 -7.75 -5.29
C TYR A 28 15.41 -7.76 -6.16
N GLU A 29 15.00 -8.94 -6.63
CA GLU A 29 13.77 -9.10 -7.40
C GLU A 29 12.54 -8.84 -6.52
N ILE A 30 12.47 -9.43 -5.32
CA ILE A 30 11.37 -9.16 -4.38
C ILE A 30 11.30 -7.67 -4.02
N ASN A 31 12.44 -7.04 -3.74
CA ASN A 31 12.48 -5.60 -3.48
C ASN A 31 11.92 -4.79 -4.66
N THR A 32 12.30 -5.15 -5.89
CA THR A 32 11.79 -4.47 -7.09
C THR A 32 10.29 -4.67 -7.25
N LEU A 33 9.79 -5.89 -7.04
CA LEU A 33 8.36 -6.19 -7.09
C LEU A 33 7.58 -5.39 -6.04
N LEU A 34 8.08 -5.28 -4.81
CA LEU A 34 7.38 -4.55 -3.75
C LEU A 34 7.44 -3.03 -3.95
N PHE A 35 8.63 -2.47 -4.16
CA PHE A 35 8.80 -1.01 -4.17
C PHE A 35 8.48 -0.37 -5.51
N CYS A 36 8.76 -1.05 -6.63
CA CYS A 36 8.56 -0.49 -7.96
C CYS A 36 7.23 -0.90 -8.60
N MET A 37 6.61 -2.00 -8.17
CA MET A 37 5.34 -2.46 -8.74
C MET A 37 4.19 -2.39 -7.72
N LEU A 38 4.28 -3.13 -6.61
CA LEU A 38 3.17 -3.27 -5.67
C LEU A 38 2.86 -1.95 -4.97
N TYR A 39 3.86 -1.24 -4.46
CA TYR A 39 3.65 0.01 -3.74
C TYR A 39 3.02 1.08 -4.64
N PRO A 40 3.55 1.41 -5.84
CA PRO A 40 2.89 2.35 -6.74
C PRO A 40 1.48 1.91 -7.14
N LEU A 41 1.27 0.62 -7.43
CA LEU A 41 -0.04 0.09 -7.79
C LEU A 41 -1.06 0.27 -6.67
N LEU A 42 -0.69 -0.04 -5.43
CA LEU A 42 -1.53 0.16 -4.25
C LEU A 42 -1.81 1.65 -4.04
N THR A 43 -0.81 2.52 -4.16
CA THR A 43 -1.01 3.97 -4.03
C THR A 43 -2.01 4.50 -5.06
N VAL A 44 -1.84 4.14 -6.33
CA VAL A 44 -2.75 4.55 -7.41
C VAL A 44 -4.15 3.97 -7.19
N GLY A 45 -4.25 2.68 -6.86
CA GLY A 45 -5.51 1.99 -6.61
C GLY A 45 -6.29 2.59 -5.45
N LEU A 46 -5.64 2.81 -4.30
CA LEU A 46 -6.27 3.42 -3.14
C LEU A 46 -6.68 4.87 -3.39
N THR A 47 -5.87 5.63 -4.14
CA THR A 47 -6.21 7.00 -4.56
C THR A 47 -7.45 6.99 -5.45
N ALA A 48 -7.54 6.07 -6.42
CA ALA A 48 -8.72 5.94 -7.27
C ALA A 48 -9.97 5.58 -6.47
N VAL A 49 -9.86 4.60 -5.55
CA VAL A 49 -10.94 4.20 -4.64
C VAL A 49 -11.39 5.39 -3.78
N TYR A 50 -10.46 6.15 -3.21
CA TYR A 50 -10.75 7.36 -2.45
C TYR A 50 -11.53 8.39 -3.28
N LEU A 51 -11.10 8.67 -4.52
CA LEU A 51 -11.78 9.61 -5.41
C LEU A 51 -13.20 9.15 -5.78
N ILE A 52 -13.40 7.86 -6.02
CA ILE A 52 -14.73 7.28 -6.28
C ILE A 52 -15.63 7.46 -5.06
N GLN A 53 -15.14 7.14 -3.87
CA GLN A 53 -15.88 7.32 -2.63
C GLN A 53 -16.23 8.78 -2.38
N LEU A 54 -15.29 9.70 -2.63
CA LEU A 54 -15.52 11.13 -2.49
C LEU A 54 -16.63 11.64 -3.44
N LYS A 55 -16.64 11.17 -4.70
CA LYS A 55 -17.70 11.51 -5.66
C LYS A 55 -19.07 10.98 -5.20
N ARG A 56 -19.13 9.74 -4.73
CA ARG A 56 -20.36 9.12 -4.20
C ARG A 56 -20.91 9.89 -3.00
N LEU A 57 -20.03 10.26 -2.05
CA LEU A 57 -20.40 11.04 -0.87
C LEU A 57 -20.94 12.42 -1.24
N LYS A 58 -20.31 13.11 -2.20
CA LYS A 58 -20.80 14.41 -2.70
C LYS A 58 -22.20 14.29 -3.32
N LYS A 59 -22.45 13.26 -4.14
CA LYS A 59 -23.77 13.01 -4.73
C LYS A 59 -24.86 12.84 -3.67
N ILE A 60 -24.62 11.98 -2.69
CA ILE A 60 -25.57 11.74 -1.57
C ILE A 60 -25.82 13.03 -0.78
N ARG A 61 -24.78 13.84 -0.53
CA ARG A 61 -24.92 15.11 0.18
C ARG A 61 -25.74 16.14 -0.59
N THR A 62 -25.59 16.21 -1.91
CA THR A 62 -26.39 17.10 -2.78
C THR A 62 -27.85 16.66 -2.79
N GLU A 63 -28.13 15.37 -2.97
CA GLU A 63 -29.50 14.82 -2.95
C GLU A 63 -30.21 15.10 -1.61
N ARG A 64 -29.51 14.95 -0.47
CA ARG A 64 -30.07 15.31 0.84
C ARG A 64 -30.39 16.79 1.01
N LYS A 65 -29.68 17.70 0.34
CA LYS A 65 -29.94 19.14 0.41
C LYS A 65 -31.10 19.61 -0.47
N ILE A 66 -31.46 18.85 -1.51
CA ILE A 66 -32.59 19.19 -2.41
C ILE A 66 -33.94 18.77 -1.79
N ASN A 67 -33.93 17.70 -0.98
CA ASN A 67 -35.13 17.14 -0.36
C ASN A 67 -35.49 17.77 1.00
N HIS A 68 -34.84 18.87 1.40
CA HIS A 68 -35.10 19.62 2.62
C HIS A 68 -35.22 21.10 2.28
#